data_AF-A0A2S6N202-F1
#
_entry.id   AF-A0A2S6N202-F1
#
_cell.length_a   1.000
_cell.length_b   1.000
_cell.length_c   1.000
_cell.angle_alpha   90.00
_cell.angle_beta   90.00
_cell.angle_gamma   90.00
#
_symmetry.space_group_name_H-M   'P 1'
#
loop_
_entity.id
_entity.type
_entity.pdbx_description
1 polymer ?
#
loop_
_entity_poly.entity_id
_entity_poly.type
_entity_poly.pdbx_seq_one_letter_code
_entity_poly.pdbx_strand_id
1 'polypeptide(L)'
;MKVMTSVRLPVDCAAKLDAVPRRIGQTRSSLIIDAVRAFLAPGSRAAYLENLEARRQLDDLLCELGRLAADLRRHGGLMAMAIKTSNTADKAALEDMRRVSLEVAALVSDLAAKLVKKAG
;
A
#
# COMPACT_ATOMS: atom_id res chain seq x y z
N MET A 1 21.66 -13.93 -14.48
CA MET A 1 22.21 -14.38 -13.17
C MET A 1 22.14 -13.22 -12.18
N LYS A 2 21.59 -13.42 -10.98
CA LYS A 2 21.73 -12.45 -9.87
C LYS A 2 22.99 -12.84 -9.08
N VAL A 3 23.98 -11.96 -9.02
CA VAL A 3 25.17 -12.15 -8.18
C VAL A 3 24.86 -11.62 -6.79
N MET A 4 24.89 -12.47 -5.77
CA MET A 4 24.82 -12.02 -4.38
C MET A 4 26.16 -11.45 -3.95
N THR A 5 26.15 -10.22 -3.43
CA THR A 5 27.34 -9.54 -2.92
C THR A 5 27.08 -9.15 -1.48
N SER A 6 28.03 -9.46 -0.59
CA SER A 6 27.99 -9.05 0.82
C SER A 6 28.65 -7.68 0.98
N VAL A 7 28.01 -6.79 1.75
CA VAL A 7 28.51 -5.42 2.00
C VAL A 7 28.64 -5.23 3.51
N ARG A 8 29.80 -4.75 3.96
CA ARG A 8 30.00 -4.35 5.36
C ARG A 8 29.59 -2.89 5.51
N LEU A 9 28.71 -2.61 6.46
CA LEU A 9 28.25 -1.27 6.78
C LEU A 9 28.61 -0.95 8.24
N PRO A 10 28.93 0.31 8.56
CA PRO A 10 29.00 0.77 9.95
C PRO A 10 27.68 0.46 10.68
N VAL A 11 27.76 0.13 11.96
CA VAL A 11 26.61 -0.25 12.80
C VAL A 11 25.50 0.79 12.72
N ASP A 12 25.87 2.08 12.77
CA ASP A 12 24.93 3.20 12.69
C ASP A 12 24.18 3.25 11.36
N CYS A 13 24.85 2.89 10.25
CA CYS A 13 24.22 2.85 8.92
C CYS A 13 23.28 1.65 8.79
N ALA A 14 23.63 0.51 9.38
CA ALA A 14 22.76 -0.66 9.42
C ALA A 14 21.49 -0.38 10.24
N ALA A 15 21.63 0.30 11.39
CA ALA A 15 20.52 0.74 12.23
C ALA A 15 19.61 1.74 11.50
N LYS A 16 20.17 2.72 10.78
CA LYS A 16 19.40 3.65 9.95
C LYS A 16 18.63 2.92 8.85
N LEU A 17 19.23 1.93 8.20
CA LEU A 17 18.58 1.09 7.18
C LEU A 17 17.41 0.28 7.74
N ASP A 18 17.50 -0.22 8.97
CA ASP A 18 16.42 -0.95 9.64
C ASP A 18 15.31 -0.01 10.14
N ALA A 19 15.65 1.22 10.50
CA ALA A 19 14.70 2.24 10.91
C ALA A 19 13.89 2.87 9.75
N VAL A 20 14.32 2.66 8.50
CA VAL A 20 13.53 3.10 7.34
C VAL A 20 12.23 2.29 7.28
N PRO A 21 11.04 2.94 7.28
CA PRO A 21 9.78 2.24 7.09
C PRO A 21 9.83 1.44 5.80
N ARG A 22 9.70 0.12 5.91
CA ARG A 22 9.68 -0.75 4.73
C ARG A 22 8.37 -0.53 3.99
N ARG A 23 8.46 0.02 2.79
CA ARG A 23 7.33 0.14 1.88
C ARG A 23 6.86 -1.24 1.45
N ILE A 24 5.61 -1.34 1.03
CA ILE A 24 5.02 -2.60 0.56
C ILE A 24 5.86 -3.12 -0.61
N GLY A 25 6.34 -4.36 -0.51
CA GLY A 25 7.16 -5.00 -1.56
C GLY A 25 8.64 -4.61 -1.60
N GLN A 26 9.12 -3.72 -0.72
CA GLN A 26 10.54 -3.35 -0.66
C GLN A 26 11.36 -4.28 0.24
N THR A 27 12.52 -4.72 -0.25
CA THR A 27 13.51 -5.48 0.51
C THR A 27 14.68 -4.59 0.93
N ARG A 28 15.45 -5.04 1.93
CA ARG A 28 16.68 -4.36 2.36
C ARG A 28 17.68 -4.21 1.20
N SER A 29 17.78 -5.25 0.35
CA SER A 29 18.65 -5.25 -0.82
C SER A 29 18.21 -4.24 -1.89
N SER A 30 16.90 -4.08 -2.14
CA SER A 30 16.42 -3.08 -3.11
C SER A 30 16.70 -1.65 -2.65
N LEU A 31 16.59 -1.37 -1.35
CA LEU A 31 16.94 -0.06 -0.78
C LEU A 31 18.42 0.27 -0.98
N ILE A 32 19.32 -0.69 -0.74
CA ILE A 32 20.77 -0.50 -0.91
C ILE A 32 21.11 -0.29 -2.38
N ILE A 33 20.53 -1.09 -3.29
CA ILE A 33 20.75 -0.95 -4.74
C ILE A 33 20.32 0.44 -5.22
N ASP A 34 19.15 0.91 -4.79
CA ASP A 34 18.63 2.22 -5.16
C ASP A 34 19.52 3.36 -4.63
N ALA A 35 20.02 3.25 -3.40
CA ALA A 35 20.93 4.24 -2.80
C ALA A 35 22.28 4.30 -3.53
N VAL A 36 22.86 3.14 -3.88
CA VAL A 36 24.13 3.07 -4.63
C VAL A 36 23.96 3.63 -6.04
N ARG A 37 22.86 3.31 -6.73
CA ARG A 37 22.54 3.85 -8.06
C ARG A 37 22.41 5.37 -8.02
N ALA A 38 21.75 5.91 -6.99
CA ALA A 38 21.61 7.36 -6.81
C ALA A 38 22.96 8.05 -6.57
N PHE A 39 23.86 7.42 -5.82
CA PHE A 39 25.20 7.96 -5.56
C PHE A 39 26.08 7.97 -6.82
N LEU A 40 26.02 6.89 -7.61
CA LEU A 40 26.87 6.73 -8.81
C LEU A 40 26.44 7.58 -10.01
N ALA A 41 25.30 8.26 -9.96
CA ALA A 41 24.78 9.06 -11.06
C ALA A 41 24.51 10.52 -10.64
N PRO A 42 25.54 11.38 -10.57
CA PRO A 42 25.41 12.77 -10.12
C PRO A 42 24.45 13.61 -10.97
N GLY A 43 24.34 13.32 -12.28
CA GLY A 43 23.41 13.99 -13.21
C GLY A 43 21.97 13.50 -13.16
N SER A 44 21.69 12.36 -12.50
CA SER A 44 20.33 11.79 -12.40
C SER A 44 19.73 11.89 -10.99
N ARG A 45 20.40 12.59 -10.07
CA ARG A 45 19.93 12.76 -8.69
C ARG A 45 18.54 13.37 -8.62
N ALA A 46 18.23 14.33 -9.49
CA ALA A 46 16.89 14.90 -9.63
C ALA A 46 15.86 13.83 -10.07
N ALA A 47 16.15 13.06 -11.12
CA ALA A 47 15.29 11.97 -11.59
C ALA A 47 15.13 10.84 -10.57
N TYR A 48 16.14 10.57 -9.73
CA TYR A 48 16.03 9.62 -8.63
C TYR A 48 15.12 10.14 -7.51
N LEU A 49 15.26 11.43 -7.14
CA LEU A 49 14.41 12.06 -6.12
C LEU A 49 12.95 12.17 -6.59
N GLU A 50 12.72 12.54 -7.85
CA GLU A 50 11.38 12.54 -8.46
C GLU A 50 10.76 11.15 -8.46
N ASN A 51 11.52 10.11 -8.83
CA ASN A 51 11.05 8.72 -8.72
C ASN A 51 10.78 8.30 -7.27
N LEU A 52 11.58 8.76 -6.31
CA LEU A 52 11.39 8.47 -4.90
C LEU A 52 10.10 9.11 -4.37
N GLU A 53 9.83 10.35 -4.79
CA GLU A 53 8.64 11.13 -4.43
C GLU A 53 7.38 10.53 -5.06
N ALA A 54 7.42 10.21 -6.36
CA ALA A 54 6.33 9.50 -7.03
C ALA A 54 6.01 8.15 -6.34
N ARG A 55 7.05 7.41 -5.91
CA ARG A 55 6.85 6.19 -5.12
C ARG A 55 6.23 6.47 -3.75
N ARG A 56 6.58 7.57 -3.07
CA ARG A 56 5.97 7.93 -1.77
C ARG A 56 4.49 8.23 -1.93
N GLN A 57 4.15 9.05 -2.91
CA GLN A 57 2.77 9.39 -3.22
C GLN A 57 1.96 8.14 -3.57
N LEU A 58 2.56 7.17 -4.28
CA LEU A 58 1.92 5.88 -4.55
C LEU A 58 1.69 5.07 -3.28
N ASP A 59 2.67 4.97 -2.38
CA ASP A 59 2.52 4.25 -1.11
C ASP A 59 1.43 4.88 -0.23
N ASP A 60 1.41 6.21 -0.11
CA ASP A 60 0.40 6.95 0.65
C ASP A 60 -1.01 6.68 0.09
N LEU A 61 -1.14 6.70 -1.24
CA LEU A 61 -2.39 6.38 -1.93
C LEU A 61 -2.82 4.92 -1.70
N LEU A 62 -1.90 3.96 -1.71
CA LEU A 62 -2.20 2.56 -1.40
C LEU A 62 -2.67 2.38 0.04
N CYS A 63 -2.07 3.10 1.00
CA CYS A 63 -2.50 3.11 2.38
C CYS A 63 -3.93 3.68 2.53
N GLU A 64 -4.23 4.79 1.88
CA GLU A 64 -5.59 5.38 1.91
C GLU A 64 -6.63 4.46 1.25
N LEU A 65 -6.31 3.83 0.11
CA LEU A 65 -7.20 2.84 -0.51
C LEU A 65 -7.45 1.65 0.42
N GLY A 66 -6.41 1.16 1.11
CA GLY A 66 -6.54 0.10 2.10
C GLY A 66 -7.47 0.50 3.27
N ARG A 67 -7.33 1.73 3.76
CA ARG A 67 -8.17 2.29 4.83
C ARG A 67 -9.63 2.40 4.37
N LEU A 68 -9.88 2.97 3.19
CA LEU A 68 -11.23 3.08 2.62
C LEU A 68 -11.90 1.71 2.44
N ALA A 69 -11.17 0.71 1.96
CA ALA A 69 -11.70 -0.65 1.83
C ALA A 69 -12.06 -1.27 3.19
N ALA A 70 -11.27 -1.00 4.24
CA ALA A 70 -11.57 -1.46 5.59
C ALA A 70 -12.83 -0.78 6.16
N ASP A 71 -12.96 0.53 5.97
CA ASP A 71 -14.11 1.31 6.44
C ASP A 71 -15.42 0.84 5.76
N LEU A 72 -15.38 0.61 4.44
CA LEU A 72 -16.54 0.08 3.71
C LEU A 72 -16.96 -1.32 4.18
N ARG A 73 -16.02 -2.22 4.47
CA ARG A 73 -16.32 -3.53 5.07
C ARG A 73 -16.93 -3.39 6.45
N ARG A 74 -16.44 -2.46 7.26
CA ARG A 74 -16.99 -2.16 8.60
C ARG A 74 -18.43 -1.67 8.48
N HIS A 75 -18.72 -0.74 7.57
CA HIS A 75 -20.09 -0.29 7.30
C HIS A 75 -21.00 -1.44 6.86
N GLY A 76 -20.53 -2.31 5.95
CA GLY A 76 -21.27 -3.51 5.56
C GLY A 76 -21.56 -4.46 6.74
N GLY A 77 -20.63 -4.57 7.69
CA GLY A 77 -20.83 -5.29 8.94
C GLY A 77 -21.89 -4.67 9.86
N LEU A 78 -21.88 -3.34 10.02
CA LEU A 78 -22.89 -2.62 10.78
C LEU A 78 -24.30 -2.77 10.17
N MET A 79 -24.39 -2.70 8.83
CA MET A 79 -25.65 -2.95 8.12
C MET A 79 -26.13 -4.40 8.31
N ALA A 80 -25.22 -5.39 8.31
CA ALA A 80 -25.58 -6.78 8.60
C ALA A 80 -26.17 -6.94 10.00
N MET A 81 -25.66 -6.21 10.99
CA MET A 81 -26.22 -6.19 12.35
C MET A 81 -27.60 -5.52 12.39
N ALA A 82 -27.77 -4.40 11.68
CA ALA A 82 -29.06 -3.71 11.58
C ALA A 82 -30.13 -4.60 10.91
N ILE A 83 -29.77 -5.33 9.85
CA ILE A 83 -30.68 -6.28 9.17
C ILE A 83 -31.15 -7.38 10.14
N LYS A 84 -30.23 -7.95 10.92
CA LYS A 84 -30.58 -9.00 11.90
C LYS A 84 -31.53 -8.52 13.01
N THR A 85 -31.52 -7.23 13.32
CA THR A 85 -32.26 -6.64 14.44
C THR A 85 -33.55 -5.93 14.01
N SER A 86 -33.66 -5.52 12.74
CA SER A 86 -34.87 -4.90 12.18
C SER A 86 -35.98 -5.94 11.95
N ASN A 87 -37.24 -5.51 11.93
CA ASN A 87 -38.40 -6.26 11.40
C ASN A 87 -39.24 -5.41 10.41
N THR A 88 -38.65 -4.37 9.83
CA THR A 88 -39.33 -3.41 8.94
C THR A 88 -39.01 -3.62 7.46
N ALA A 89 -39.79 -2.97 6.58
CA ALA A 89 -39.58 -2.95 5.13
C ALA A 89 -38.21 -2.36 4.72
N ASP A 90 -37.51 -1.68 5.63
CA ASP A 90 -36.17 -1.12 5.41
C ASP A 90 -35.08 -2.19 5.27
N LYS A 91 -35.39 -3.46 5.59
CA LYS A 91 -34.44 -4.58 5.41
C LYS A 91 -33.92 -4.68 3.98
N ALA A 92 -34.78 -4.55 2.98
CA ALA A 92 -34.38 -4.65 1.57
C ALA A 92 -33.42 -3.53 1.17
N ALA A 93 -33.68 -2.30 1.62
CA ALA A 93 -32.79 -1.15 1.38
C ALA A 93 -31.43 -1.33 2.10
N LEU A 94 -31.43 -1.83 3.34
CA LEU A 94 -30.21 -2.11 4.09
C LEU A 94 -29.39 -3.25 3.46
N GLU A 95 -30.04 -4.27 2.92
CA GLU A 95 -29.39 -5.36 2.18
C GLU A 95 -28.73 -4.85 0.90
N ASP A 96 -29.40 -3.97 0.17
CA ASP A 96 -28.88 -3.34 -1.03
C ASP A 96 -27.66 -2.46 -0.71
N MET A 97 -27.76 -1.59 0.30
CA MET A 97 -26.66 -0.76 0.77
C MET A 97 -25.47 -1.58 1.27
N ARG A 98 -25.74 -2.69 1.98
CA ARG A 98 -24.71 -3.63 2.44
C ARG A 98 -23.98 -4.26 1.26
N ARG A 99 -24.72 -4.73 0.25
CA ARG A 99 -24.15 -5.33 -0.95
C ARG A 99 -23.24 -4.33 -1.66
N VAL A 100 -23.75 -3.13 -1.95
CA VAL A 100 -22.97 -2.06 -2.61
C VAL A 100 -21.71 -1.73 -1.81
N SER A 101 -21.79 -1.59 -0.49
CA SER A 101 -20.63 -1.28 0.36
C SER A 101 -19.53 -2.35 0.24
N LEU A 102 -19.91 -3.62 0.20
CA LEU A 102 -18.96 -4.73 0.06
C LEU A 102 -18.38 -4.84 -1.35
N GLU A 103 -19.19 -4.60 -2.38
CA GLU A 103 -18.74 -4.56 -3.78
C GLU A 103 -17.73 -3.43 -4.00
N VAL A 104 -18.01 -2.22 -3.49
CA VAL A 104 -17.07 -1.10 -3.57
C VAL A 104 -15.79 -1.42 -2.80
N ALA A 105 -15.87 -2.04 -1.62
CA ALA A 105 -14.68 -2.44 -0.87
C ALA A 105 -13.80 -3.44 -1.64
N ALA A 106 -14.42 -4.38 -2.37
CA ALA A 106 -13.73 -5.31 -3.24
C ALA A 106 -13.05 -4.59 -4.41
N LEU A 107 -13.75 -3.71 -5.10
CA LEU A 107 -13.21 -2.91 -6.20
C LEU A 107 -12.02 -2.04 -5.77
N VAL A 108 -12.10 -1.39 -4.61
CA VAL A 108 -11.01 -0.57 -4.05
C VAL A 108 -9.78 -1.44 -3.75
N SER A 109 -9.98 -2.63 -3.18
CA SER A 109 -8.88 -3.56 -2.89
C SER A 109 -8.23 -4.10 -4.17
N ASP A 110 -9.04 -4.40 -5.19
CA ASP A 110 -8.57 -4.83 -6.51
C ASP A 110 -7.79 -3.73 -7.22
N LEU A 111 -8.22 -2.47 -7.11
CA LEU A 111 -7.52 -1.31 -7.65
C LEU A 111 -6.14 -1.16 -6.99
N ALA A 112 -6.09 -1.25 -5.65
CA ALA A 112 -4.81 -1.22 -4.92
C ALA A 112 -3.88 -2.35 -5.37
N ALA A 113 -4.39 -3.58 -5.53
CA ALA A 113 -3.60 -4.71 -6.02
C ALA A 113 -3.08 -4.51 -7.47
N LYS A 114 -3.89 -3.91 -8.34
CA LYS A 114 -3.49 -3.57 -9.72
C LYS A 114 -2.42 -2.48 -9.76
N LEU A 115 -2.52 -1.47 -8.89
CA LEU A 115 -1.51 -0.41 -8.77
C LEU A 115 -0.16 -0.97 -8.31
N VAL A 116 -0.16 -1.89 -7.34
CA VAL A 116 1.07 -2.59 -6.90
C VAL A 116 1.69 -3.38 -8.06
N LYS A 117 0.90 -4.12 -8.84
CA LYS A 117 1.39 -4.91 -9.99
C LYS A 117 1.95 -4.07 -11.14
N LYS A 118 1.47 -2.84 -11.32
CA LYS A 118 2.01 -1.90 -12.32
C LYS A 118 3.29 -1.20 -11.87
N ALA A 119 3.54 -1.14 -10.57
CA ALA A 119 4.66 -0.41 -9.99
C ALA A 119 5.90 -1.27 -9.68
N GLY A 120 5.76 -2.61 -9.63
CA GLY A 120 6.84 -3.58 -9.42
C GLY A 120 7.31 -4.25 -10.70
#